data_AF-A0A1S3JAH7-F1
#
_entry.id   AF-A0A1S3JAH7-F1
#
_cell.length_a   1.000
_cell.length_b   1.000
_cell.length_c   1.000
_cell.angle_alpha   90.00
_cell.angle_beta   90.00
_cell.angle_gamma   90.00
#
_symmetry.space_group_name_H-M   'P 1'
#
loop_
_entity.id
_entity.type
_entity.pdbx_description
1 polymer ?
#
loop_
_entity_poly.entity_id
_entity_poly.type
_entity_poly.pdbx_seq_one_letter_code
_entity_poly.pdbx_strand_id
1 'polypeptide(L)'
;MHEPLCRVLPDNSNCGGYRVICPEGVVVNFDCPGDLKFRAGKKICDLPQNVDCGRRLDHGKLCQKPSGNFPEPGDCSTFLSCDGYMIQRGRLCPPGLLFNPKAGACDWPDKVDCPYR
;
A
#
# COMPACT_ATOMS: atom_id res chain seq x y z
N MET A 1 -14.31 -31.68 -13.47
CA MET A 1 -14.63 -30.77 -12.34
C MET A 1 -13.33 -30.10 -11.93
N HIS A 2 -13.09 -28.85 -12.32
CA HIS A 2 -12.03 -28.06 -11.70
C HIS A 2 -12.73 -26.95 -10.93
N GLU A 3 -12.61 -26.98 -9.60
CA GLU A 3 -12.99 -25.86 -8.76
C GLU A 3 -12.32 -24.60 -9.31
N PRO A 4 -13.02 -23.46 -9.32
CA PRO A 4 -12.41 -22.23 -9.74
C PRO A 4 -11.55 -21.72 -8.55
N LEU A 5 -10.35 -22.30 -8.43
CA LEU A 5 -9.38 -21.99 -7.39
C LEU A 5 -9.06 -20.49 -7.43
N CYS A 6 -9.11 -19.85 -6.27
CA CYS A 6 -8.68 -18.47 -6.14
C CYS A 6 -7.23 -18.29 -6.63
N ARG A 7 -6.98 -17.20 -7.34
CA ARG A 7 -5.66 -16.88 -7.90
C ARG A 7 -4.93 -15.91 -7.00
N VAL A 8 -3.69 -16.24 -6.65
CA VAL A 8 -2.79 -15.35 -5.89
C VAL A 8 -1.88 -14.62 -6.88
N LEU A 9 -1.97 -13.29 -6.94
CA LEU A 9 -1.22 -12.44 -7.85
C LEU A 9 -0.47 -11.35 -7.07
N PRO A 10 0.67 -10.84 -7.57
CA PRO A 10 1.31 -9.68 -6.97
C PRO A 10 0.38 -8.46 -6.98
N ASP A 11 0.52 -7.62 -5.96
CA ASP A 11 -0.10 -6.29 -5.97
C ASP A 11 0.53 -5.43 -7.07
N ASN A 12 -0.28 -4.55 -7.67
CA ASN A 12 0.15 -3.68 -8.77
C ASN A 12 1.16 -2.61 -8.33
N SER A 13 1.12 -2.22 -7.06
CA SER A 13 1.83 -1.06 -6.52
C SER A 13 2.70 -1.41 -5.31
N ASN A 14 2.30 -2.37 -4.49
CA ASN A 14 3.04 -2.85 -3.33
C ASN A 14 3.92 -4.05 -3.68
N CYS A 15 5.23 -3.92 -3.57
CA CYS A 15 6.13 -5.07 -3.73
C CYS A 15 5.97 -6.09 -2.58
N GLY A 16 5.62 -5.60 -1.39
CA GLY A 16 5.28 -6.41 -0.21
C GLY A 16 3.88 -7.01 -0.25
N GLY A 17 3.04 -6.65 -1.23
CA GLY A 17 1.63 -7.02 -1.25
C GLY A 17 1.29 -8.05 -2.33
N TYR A 18 0.21 -8.78 -2.08
CA TYR A 18 -0.41 -9.70 -3.03
C TYR A 18 -1.92 -9.66 -2.89
N ARG A 19 -2.62 -10.09 -3.93
CA ARG A 19 -4.08 -10.15 -3.97
C ARG A 19 -4.56 -11.55 -4.29
N VAL A 20 -5.65 -11.93 -3.65
CA VAL A 20 -6.37 -13.17 -3.89
C VAL A 20 -7.64 -12.81 -4.65
N ILE A 21 -7.74 -13.32 -5.88
CA ILE A 21 -8.90 -13.10 -6.75
C ILE A 21 -9.66 -14.40 -6.84
N CYS A 22 -10.85 -14.42 -6.24
CA CYS A 22 -11.76 -15.55 -6.33
C CYS A 22 -12.82 -15.31 -7.43
N PRO A 23 -13.43 -16.37 -7.96
CA PRO A 23 -14.36 -16.30 -9.11
C PRO A 23 -15.63 -15.49 -8.86
N GLU A 24 -15.95 -15.28 -7.59
CA GLU A 24 -17.06 -14.46 -7.10
C GLU A 24 -16.80 -12.95 -7.28
N GLY A 25 -15.65 -12.57 -7.86
CA GLY A 25 -15.26 -11.17 -8.08
C GLY A 25 -14.64 -10.50 -6.85
N VAL A 26 -14.48 -11.23 -5.75
CA VAL A 26 -13.85 -10.71 -4.52
C VAL A 26 -12.33 -10.65 -4.72
N VAL A 27 -11.79 -9.43 -4.59
CA VAL A 27 -10.35 -9.17 -4.53
C VAL A 27 -10.00 -8.85 -3.08
N VAL A 28 -9.24 -9.72 -2.44
CA VAL A 28 -8.72 -9.48 -1.09
C VAL A 28 -7.24 -9.17 -1.19
N ASN A 29 -6.82 -8.04 -0.63
CA ASN A 29 -5.42 -7.61 -0.60
C ASN A 29 -4.78 -8.05 0.72
N PHE A 30 -3.53 -8.50 0.63
CA PHE A 30 -2.74 -8.95 1.75
C PHE A 30 -1.33 -8.37 1.65
N ASP A 31 -0.73 -8.12 2.81
CA ASP A 31 0.65 -7.67 2.94
C ASP A 31 1.51 -8.78 3.55
N CYS A 32 2.74 -8.88 3.07
CA CYS A 32 3.76 -9.71 3.69
C CYS A 32 4.14 -9.13 5.06
N PRO A 33 4.43 -9.99 6.05
CA PRO A 33 4.83 -9.51 7.38
C PRO A 33 6.20 -8.84 7.34
N GLY A 34 6.33 -7.72 8.05
CA GLY A 34 7.56 -6.95 8.14
C GLY A 34 8.06 -6.46 6.78
N ASP A 35 9.36 -6.63 6.53
CA ASP A 35 10.01 -6.16 5.31
C ASP A 35 10.02 -7.19 4.16
N LEU A 36 9.34 -8.33 4.31
CA LEU A 36 9.31 -9.36 3.26
C LEU A 36 8.58 -8.89 2.00
N LYS A 37 8.91 -9.51 0.86
CA LYS A 37 8.37 -9.17 -0.47
C LYS A 37 7.68 -10.36 -1.09
N PHE A 38 6.59 -10.11 -1.81
CA PHE A 38 5.84 -11.20 -2.43
C PHE A 38 6.53 -11.70 -3.70
N ARG A 39 6.98 -12.97 -3.66
CA ARG A 39 7.59 -13.67 -4.77
C ARG A 39 6.54 -14.43 -5.58
N ALA A 40 6.01 -13.81 -6.62
CA ALA A 40 4.91 -14.36 -7.43
C ALA A 40 5.16 -15.78 -7.96
N GLY A 41 6.38 -16.09 -8.41
CA GLY A 41 6.72 -17.42 -8.94
C GLY A 41 6.65 -18.56 -7.91
N LYS A 42 6.79 -18.24 -6.61
CA LYS A 42 6.70 -19.22 -5.51
C LYS A 42 5.45 -19.04 -4.63
N LYS A 43 4.72 -17.94 -4.80
CA LYS A 43 3.56 -17.55 -3.97
C LYS A 43 3.87 -17.48 -2.48
N ILE A 44 5.04 -16.95 -2.13
CA ILE A 44 5.49 -16.78 -0.74
C ILE A 44 6.00 -15.36 -0.51
N CYS A 45 6.06 -14.97 0.76
CA CYS A 45 6.84 -13.82 1.22
C CYS A 45 8.30 -14.25 1.36
N ASP A 46 9.18 -13.67 0.55
CA ASP A 46 10.61 -13.96 0.49
C ASP A 46 11.39 -12.69 0.85
N LEU A 47 12.68 -12.83 1.13
CA LEU A 47 13.53 -11.68 1.45
C LEU A 47 13.66 -10.75 0.23
N PRO A 48 13.81 -9.42 0.42
CA PRO A 48 13.85 -8.46 -0.69
C PRO A 48 14.85 -8.81 -1.81
N GLN A 49 16.02 -9.36 -1.47
CA GLN A 49 17.03 -9.77 -2.45
C GLN A 49 16.59 -10.92 -3.37
N ASN A 50 15.56 -11.69 -2.99
CA ASN A 50 15.06 -12.84 -3.74
C ASN A 50 13.83 -12.48 -4.61
N VAL A 51 13.44 -11.20 -4.64
CA VAL A 51 12.22 -10.73 -5.30
C VAL A 51 12.53 -9.58 -6.25
N ASP A 52 12.03 -9.69 -7.47
CA ASP A 52 12.04 -8.57 -8.42
C ASP A 52 10.83 -7.68 -8.17
N CYS A 53 11.07 -6.49 -7.62
CA CYS A 53 10.03 -5.49 -7.39
C CYS A 53 9.64 -4.73 -8.66
N GLY A 54 10.50 -4.69 -9.68
CA GLY A 54 10.31 -3.80 -10.84
C GLY A 54 10.06 -2.35 -10.39
N ARG A 55 8.89 -1.79 -10.76
CA ARG A 55 8.45 -0.44 -10.37
C ARG A 55 7.54 -0.40 -9.13
N ARG A 56 7.29 -1.54 -8.48
CA ARG A 56 6.45 -1.61 -7.29
C ARG A 56 7.19 -1.03 -6.08
N LEU A 57 6.51 -0.19 -5.31
CA LEU A 57 7.04 0.42 -4.10
C LEU A 57 6.95 -0.54 -2.91
N ASP A 58 7.84 -0.40 -1.95
CA ASP A 58 7.75 -1.12 -0.69
C ASP A 58 6.81 -0.39 0.28
N HIS A 59 5.52 -0.77 0.27
CA HIS A 59 4.57 -0.12 1.15
C HIS A 59 4.72 -0.54 2.61
N GLY A 60 5.33 -1.70 2.90
CA GLY A 60 5.59 -2.13 4.28
C GLY A 60 6.40 -1.11 5.11
N LYS A 61 7.16 -0.24 4.43
CA LYS A 61 7.91 0.87 5.05
C LYS A 61 7.16 2.20 5.14
N LEU A 62 5.95 2.29 4.58
CA LEU A 62 5.15 3.50 4.61
C LEU A 62 4.47 3.72 5.97
N CYS A 63 4.09 2.64 6.68
CA CYS A 63 3.71 2.72 8.08
C CYS A 63 4.96 2.91 8.95
N GLN A 64 5.30 4.16 9.25
CA GLN A 64 6.41 4.46 10.16
C GLN A 64 6.06 4.15 11.62
N LYS A 65 4.76 4.00 11.94
CA LYS A 65 4.23 3.63 13.27
C LYS A 65 3.12 2.59 13.10
N PRO A 66 2.77 1.82 14.17
CA PRO A 66 1.71 0.82 14.12
C PRO A 66 0.38 1.38 13.61
N SER A 67 0.04 2.60 14.02
CA SER A 67 -1.18 3.27 13.58
C SER A 67 -0.94 4.75 13.32
N GLY A 68 -1.80 5.33 12.47
CA GLY A 68 -1.77 6.76 12.12
C GLY A 68 -1.88 6.99 10.63
N ASN A 69 -1.88 8.26 10.22
CA ASN A 69 -1.92 8.64 8.81
C ASN A 69 -0.55 9.10 8.36
N PHE A 70 -0.17 8.75 7.13
CA PHE A 70 1.14 9.08 6.54
C PHE A 70 1.00 9.52 5.08
N PRO A 71 2.04 10.17 4.51
CA PRO A 71 2.00 10.64 3.14
C PRO A 71 1.87 9.50 2.13
N GLU A 72 1.01 9.70 1.14
CA GLU A 72 0.98 8.86 -0.05
C GLU A 72 2.10 9.29 -1.01
N PRO A 73 3.00 8.38 -1.44
CA PRO A 73 3.97 8.69 -2.48
C PRO A 73 3.28 9.09 -3.79
N GLY A 74 3.68 10.22 -4.36
CA GLY A 74 3.24 10.71 -5.67
C GLY A 74 1.92 11.50 -5.67
N ASP A 75 1.20 11.59 -4.55
CA ASP A 75 -0.05 12.33 -4.47
C ASP A 75 -0.24 12.94 -3.07
N CYS A 76 -0.31 14.27 -2.98
CA CYS A 76 -0.54 14.96 -1.71
C CYS A 76 -2.03 15.10 -1.38
N SER A 77 -2.93 14.86 -2.34
CA SER A 77 -4.38 14.89 -2.12
C SER A 77 -4.91 13.61 -1.48
N THR A 78 -4.09 12.56 -1.42
CA THR A 78 -4.37 11.32 -0.72
C THR A 78 -3.36 11.08 0.41
N PHE A 79 -3.75 10.20 1.32
CA PHE A 79 -2.91 9.71 2.39
C PHE A 79 -3.10 8.21 2.57
N LEU A 80 -2.19 7.59 3.30
CA LEU A 80 -2.34 6.22 3.77
C LEU A 80 -2.67 6.21 5.26
N SER A 81 -3.56 5.32 5.67
CA SER A 81 -3.89 5.08 7.08
C SER A 81 -3.36 3.72 7.50
N CYS A 82 -2.66 3.68 8.62
CA CYS A 82 -2.13 2.47 9.23
C CYS A 82 -2.97 2.08 10.44
N ASP A 83 -3.27 0.80 10.56
CA ASP A 83 -3.83 0.20 11.77
C ASP A 83 -3.18 -1.16 12.02
N GLY A 84 -2.43 -1.29 13.12
CA GLY A 84 -1.65 -2.50 13.39
C GLY A 84 -0.64 -2.84 12.27
N TYR A 85 -0.02 -1.83 11.66
CA TYR A 85 0.85 -1.90 10.47
C TYR A 85 0.15 -2.32 9.16
N MET A 86 -1.17 -2.50 9.17
CA MET A 86 -1.95 -2.73 7.95
C MET A 86 -2.21 -1.41 7.25
N ILE A 87 -1.94 -1.34 5.94
CA ILE A 87 -1.98 -0.11 5.16
C ILE A 87 -3.31 0.01 4.42
N GLN A 88 -3.95 1.17 4.55
CA GLN A 88 -5.11 1.57 3.77
C GLN A 88 -4.74 2.80 2.93
N ARG A 89 -4.46 2.57 1.64
CA ARG A 89 -4.05 3.61 0.67
C ARG A 89 -5.25 4.30 0.02
N GLY A 90 -4.98 5.40 -0.69
CA GLY A 90 -5.99 6.10 -1.48
C GLY A 90 -7.06 6.79 -0.64
N ARG A 91 -6.78 7.05 0.64
CA ARG A 91 -7.68 7.84 1.49
C ARG A 91 -7.61 9.28 1.00
N LEU A 92 -8.71 9.79 0.45
CA LEU A 92 -8.79 11.15 -0.07
C LEU A 92 -8.88 12.15 1.07
N CYS A 93 -8.12 13.23 0.96
CA CYS A 93 -8.42 14.44 1.70
C CYS A 93 -9.71 15.09 1.20
N PRO A 94 -10.40 15.86 2.07
CA PRO A 94 -11.51 16.70 1.61
C PRO A 94 -11.09 17.59 0.43
N PRO A 95 -12.02 17.94 -0.49
CA PRO A 95 -11.70 18.74 -1.66
C PRO A 95 -10.96 20.03 -1.31
N GLY A 96 -9.83 20.26 -1.97
CA GLY A 96 -8.99 21.45 -1.77
C GLY A 96 -7.97 21.37 -0.62
N LEU A 97 -7.97 20.27 0.16
CA LEU A 97 -6.96 20.03 1.20
C LEU A 97 -5.89 19.04 0.73
N LEU A 98 -4.71 19.14 1.35
CA LEU A 98 -3.58 18.24 1.12
C LEU A 98 -3.15 17.60 2.44
N PHE A 99 -2.59 16.40 2.38
CA PHE A 99 -2.11 15.71 3.56
C PHE A 99 -0.87 16.40 4.15
N ASN A 100 -0.97 16.81 5.41
CA ASN A 100 0.13 17.41 6.16
C ASN A 100 0.82 16.34 7.04
N PRO A 101 2.02 15.86 6.70
CA PRO A 101 2.74 14.87 7.50
C PRO A 101 3.07 15.35 8.92
N LYS A 102 3.21 16.65 9.13
CA LYS A 102 3.53 17.22 10.46
C LYS A 102 2.31 17.16 11.38
N ALA A 103 1.10 17.31 10.82
CA ALA A 103 -0.16 17.22 11.56
C ALA A 103 -0.75 15.81 11.60
N GLY A 104 -0.36 14.92 10.67
CA GLY A 104 -0.97 13.59 10.52
C GLY A 104 -2.42 13.67 10.00
N ALA A 105 -2.78 14.76 9.32
CA ALA A 105 -4.13 15.07 8.88
C ALA A 105 -4.12 15.95 7.62
N CYS A 106 -5.27 16.08 6.98
CA CYS A 106 -5.45 17.00 5.86
C CYS A 106 -5.47 18.45 6.35
N ASP A 107 -4.75 19.33 5.65
CA ASP A 107 -4.62 20.74 5.97
C ASP A 107 -4.62 21.57 4.67
N TRP A 108 -4.64 22.89 4.81
CA TRP A 108 -4.66 23.80 3.67
C TRP A 108 -3.35 23.75 2.87
N PRO A 109 -3.39 23.89 1.53
CA PRO A 109 -2.21 23.75 0.67
C PRO A 109 -1.05 24.70 0.99
N ASP A 110 -1.31 25.85 1.60
CA ASP A 110 -0.32 26.83 2.05
C ASP A 110 0.51 26.35 3.26
N LYS A 111 0.02 25.33 3.97
CA LYS A 111 0.68 24.72 5.14
C LYS A 111 1.36 23.38 4.85
N VAL A 112 1.29 22.93 3.60
CA VAL A 112 1.78 21.60 3.18
C VAL A 112 2.94 21.75 2.21
N ASP A 113 4.09 21.18 2.58
CA ASP A 113 5.22 21.00 1.67
C ASP A 113 4.98 19.77 0.78
N CYS A 114 4.33 19.98 -0.37
CA CYS A 114 4.09 18.93 -1.35
C CYS A 114 5.21 18.89 -2.42
N PRO A 115 5.98 17.80 -2.54
CA PRO A 115 7.11 17.73 -3.48
C PRO A 115 6.72 17.41 -4.93
N TYR A 116 5.44 17.12 -5.20
CA TYR A 116 4.95 16.66 -6.51
C TYR A 116 4.20 17.75 -7.30
N ARG A 117 4.57 19.01 -7.07
CA ARG A 117 3.93 20.19 -7.66
C ARG A 117 4.41 20.49 -9.08
#